data_AF-A0A929CBW7-F1
#
_entry.id   AF-A0A929CBW7-F1
#
_cell.length_a   1.000
_cell.length_b   1.000
_cell.length_c   1.000
_cell.angle_alpha   90.00
_cell.angle_beta   90.00
_cell.angle_gamma   90.00
#
_symmetry.space_group_name_H-M   'P 1'
#
loop_
_entity.id
_entity.type
_entity.pdbx_description
1 polymer ?
#
loop_
_entity_poly.entity_id
_entity_poly.type
_entity_poly.pdbx_seq_one_letter_code
_entity_poly.pdbx_strand_id
1 'polypeptide(L)'
;KDGTMDDLMPGVEKGINYSRAAFKGHSIVVTDINRLGEVMPGVISVNIPFTSREPMPPLCDDEDDAGNLLPKGCWDEDELGAQGIMNDAEVLGAIEKLENWMRTQPNIGFTGSYVQYIRLTNMLLSSEGGKGDDMSLFTVPTTELLKSRMDIYGDPEDPEYIPDANFIVQNFNGLLEVNVSDGDLDAFLDSSSWNEAIVMGFVDTMDPVLTHKVVEDIHNYLSEHENDPGFNKIKFGFVKGDVVTMPETGDVVTIEEGNGSASPGVGGFLGATEASREVSYANWLISPLQTALAIFLIVALMFRSITVALSLIILLMVTLFAQYGMGAYFTSVQNWSGNLAFHLLVTLSIAMGLGVDYSIYLVERLREEYRNSMGDWSKTVYDTLRTTGGAILASVIVLLGSFIPLLSTDLANTWGLGMYISEALIIDVFAAFTFLPILIYWMKPGYIFKVNK
;
A
#
# COMPACT_ATOMS: atom_id res chain seq x y z
N LYS A 1 -18.33 8.29 -19.53
CA LYS A 1 -18.64 9.60 -20.16
C LYS A 1 -20.13 9.61 -20.51
N ASP A 2 -20.84 10.66 -20.11
CA ASP A 2 -22.27 10.98 -20.27
C ASP A 2 -23.22 10.45 -19.18
N GLY A 3 -23.25 11.15 -18.04
CA GLY A 3 -24.34 11.09 -17.06
C GLY A 3 -25.30 12.28 -17.25
N THR A 4 -26.60 12.02 -17.39
CA THR A 4 -27.65 13.04 -17.50
C THR A 4 -28.23 13.39 -16.11
N MET A 5 -28.89 14.56 -16.00
CA MET A 5 -29.37 15.16 -14.73
C MET A 5 -30.45 14.38 -13.97
N ASP A 6 -30.92 13.24 -14.48
CA ASP A 6 -31.89 12.37 -13.79
C ASP A 6 -31.22 11.25 -12.97
N ASP A 7 -29.88 11.20 -12.92
CA ASP A 7 -29.13 10.25 -12.09
C ASP A 7 -29.10 10.71 -10.62
N LEU A 8 -29.47 9.83 -9.69
CA LEU A 8 -29.53 10.12 -8.24
C LEU A 8 -28.16 10.52 -7.63
N MET A 9 -27.06 10.35 -8.38
CA MET A 9 -25.72 10.86 -8.07
C MET A 9 -24.95 11.21 -9.37
N PRO A 10 -25.10 12.43 -9.91
CA PRO A 10 -24.41 12.84 -11.12
C PRO A 10 -22.93 13.11 -10.80
N GLY A 11 -22.04 12.22 -11.25
CA GLY A 11 -20.59 12.29 -11.01
C GLY A 11 -19.92 10.98 -10.58
N VAL A 12 -20.70 9.91 -10.37
CA VAL A 12 -20.16 8.57 -10.11
C VAL A 12 -19.92 7.89 -11.45
N GLU A 13 -18.66 7.66 -11.80
CA GLU A 13 -18.25 6.96 -13.02
C GLU A 13 -18.61 5.46 -12.91
N LYS A 14 -19.26 4.91 -13.95
CA LYS A 14 -19.48 3.46 -14.05
C LYS A 14 -18.16 2.79 -14.46
N GLY A 15 -17.69 1.82 -13.66
CA GLY A 15 -16.49 1.00 -13.96
C GLY A 15 -15.41 0.94 -12.87
N ILE A 16 -15.63 1.51 -11.69
CA ILE A 16 -14.56 1.62 -10.68
C ILE A 16 -14.40 0.34 -9.85
N ASN A 17 -13.19 -0.23 -9.84
CA ASN A 17 -12.80 -1.30 -8.93
C ASN A 17 -11.83 -0.72 -7.88
N TYR A 18 -12.38 -0.15 -6.81
CA TYR A 18 -11.64 0.44 -5.68
C TYR A 18 -10.94 -0.63 -4.79
N SER A 19 -10.56 -1.77 -5.38
CA SER A 19 -10.31 -3.10 -4.81
C SER A 19 -11.54 -3.92 -4.41
N ARG A 20 -12.73 -3.68 -4.99
CA ARG A 20 -14.10 -3.93 -4.46
C ARG A 20 -14.57 -2.70 -3.71
N ALA A 21 -15.41 -1.89 -4.36
CA ALA A 21 -15.93 -0.65 -3.78
C ALA A 21 -16.54 -0.93 -2.41
N ALA A 22 -15.90 -0.43 -1.35
CA ALA A 22 -16.27 -0.59 0.04
C ALA A 22 -17.79 -0.42 0.20
N PHE A 23 -18.48 -1.56 0.27
CA PHE A 23 -19.85 -1.84 0.66
C PHE A 23 -20.90 -0.75 0.30
N LYS A 24 -21.90 -1.13 -0.52
CA LYS A 24 -23.09 -0.31 -0.90
C LYS A 24 -23.54 0.58 0.27
N GLY A 25 -23.54 1.92 0.10
CA GLY A 25 -23.62 2.94 1.17
C GLY A 25 -24.80 2.92 2.16
N HIS A 26 -25.69 1.94 2.07
CA HIS A 26 -26.76 1.66 3.04
C HIS A 26 -26.89 0.16 3.39
N SER A 27 -25.81 -0.62 3.23
CA SER A 27 -25.75 -2.00 3.68
C SER A 27 -25.42 -2.07 5.17
N ILE A 28 -26.02 -3.05 5.87
CA ILE A 28 -25.72 -3.33 7.27
C ILE A 28 -24.22 -3.59 7.47
N VAL A 29 -23.56 -4.15 6.44
CA VAL A 29 -22.12 -4.42 6.43
C VAL A 29 -21.28 -3.15 6.44
N VAL A 30 -21.70 -2.05 5.79
CA VAL A 30 -21.03 -0.73 5.90
C VAL A 30 -21.12 -0.20 7.31
N THR A 31 -22.30 -0.35 7.92
CA THR A 31 -22.54 0.14 9.28
C THR A 31 -21.73 -0.67 10.29
N ASP A 32 -21.60 -1.97 10.06
CA ASP A 32 -20.78 -2.85 10.87
C ASP A 32 -19.29 -2.62 10.64
N ILE A 33 -18.85 -2.29 9.42
CA ILE A 33 -17.46 -1.88 9.12
C ILE A 33 -17.13 -0.51 9.68
N ASN A 34 -18.06 0.45 9.63
CA ASN A 34 -17.88 1.75 10.27
C ASN A 34 -17.82 1.60 11.79
N ARG A 35 -18.68 0.75 12.38
CA ARG A 35 -18.57 0.35 13.80
C ARG A 35 -17.26 -0.38 14.08
N LEU A 36 -16.80 -1.23 13.17
CA LEU A 36 -15.52 -1.92 13.28
C LEU A 36 -14.36 -0.92 13.24
N GLY A 37 -14.43 0.11 12.41
CA GLY A 37 -13.48 1.22 12.35
C GLY A 37 -13.55 2.16 13.57
N GLU A 38 -14.72 2.32 14.18
CA GLU A 38 -14.89 3.00 15.47
C GLU A 38 -14.32 2.17 16.65
N VAL A 39 -14.41 0.84 16.57
CA VAL A 39 -13.89 -0.10 17.58
C VAL A 39 -12.40 -0.36 17.40
N MET A 40 -11.89 -0.27 16.16
CA MET A 40 -10.49 -0.47 15.80
C MET A 40 -9.96 0.72 14.97
N PRO A 41 -9.76 1.89 15.60
CA PRO A 41 -9.16 3.03 14.92
C PRO A 41 -7.70 2.71 14.56
N GLY A 42 -7.42 2.52 13.26
CA GLY A 42 -6.06 2.31 12.75
C GLY A 42 -5.73 0.90 12.28
N VAL A 43 -6.71 0.12 11.81
CA VAL A 43 -6.44 -1.19 11.21
C VAL A 43 -5.79 -1.03 9.84
N ILE A 44 -4.71 -1.77 9.60
CA ILE A 44 -4.06 -1.87 8.30
C ILE A 44 -4.59 -3.13 7.60
N SER A 45 -5.19 -2.97 6.42
CA SER A 45 -5.63 -4.11 5.61
C SER A 45 -4.47 -4.75 4.85
N VAL A 46 -4.50 -6.07 4.82
CA VAL A 46 -3.58 -6.96 4.13
C VAL A 46 -4.39 -7.68 3.08
N ASN A 47 -4.02 -7.52 1.82
CA ASN A 47 -4.67 -8.24 0.73
C ASN A 47 -3.63 -9.14 0.08
N ILE A 48 -3.85 -10.44 0.11
CA ILE A 48 -2.97 -11.44 -0.47
C ILE A 48 -3.71 -12.03 -1.69
N PRO A 49 -3.56 -11.44 -2.88
CA PRO A 49 -4.12 -12.01 -4.09
C PRO A 49 -3.38 -13.28 -4.45
N PHE A 50 -4.12 -14.28 -4.94
CA PHE A 50 -3.57 -15.48 -5.50
C PHE A 50 -4.35 -15.89 -6.75
N THR A 51 -3.68 -16.59 -7.64
CA THR A 51 -4.26 -17.08 -8.89
C THR A 51 -3.72 -18.46 -9.23
N SER A 52 -4.42 -19.19 -10.09
CA SER A 52 -4.01 -20.51 -10.55
C SER A 52 -2.68 -20.47 -11.32
N ARG A 53 -1.85 -21.50 -11.16
CA ARG A 53 -0.69 -21.74 -12.04
C ARG A 53 -1.09 -22.35 -13.38
N GLU A 54 -2.19 -23.09 -13.40
CA GLU A 54 -2.72 -23.71 -14.61
C GLU A 54 -3.85 -22.85 -15.20
N PRO A 55 -3.80 -22.53 -16.50
CA PRO A 55 -4.87 -21.77 -17.15
C PRO A 55 -6.15 -22.61 -17.21
N MET A 56 -7.29 -21.93 -17.22
CA MET A 56 -8.58 -22.58 -17.41
C MET A 56 -8.61 -23.34 -18.74
N PRO A 57 -9.14 -24.59 -18.76
CA PRO A 57 -9.43 -25.25 -20.03
C PRO A 57 -10.45 -24.42 -20.83
N PRO A 58 -10.30 -24.34 -22.17
CA PRO A 58 -11.22 -23.56 -23.01
C PRO A 58 -12.64 -24.16 -22.98
N LEU A 59 -13.66 -23.31 -23.14
CA LEU A 59 -15.05 -23.76 -23.31
C LEU A 59 -15.14 -24.69 -24.52
N CYS A 60 -15.87 -25.79 -24.39
CA CYS A 60 -16.24 -26.61 -25.52
C CYS A 60 -17.25 -25.81 -26.36
N ASP A 61 -16.88 -25.39 -27.57
CA ASP A 61 -17.89 -24.96 -28.55
C ASP A 61 -18.62 -26.20 -29.07
N ASP A 62 -19.96 -26.11 -29.14
CA ASP A 62 -20.82 -27.22 -29.57
C ASP A 62 -20.52 -27.72 -31.00
N GLU A 63 -19.88 -26.90 -31.85
CA GLU A 63 -19.51 -27.26 -33.23
C GLU A 63 -18.21 -26.58 -33.68
N ASP A 64 -17.24 -27.36 -34.15
CA ASP A 64 -16.27 -26.86 -35.14
C ASP A 64 -16.98 -26.87 -36.51
N ASP A 65 -16.76 -25.87 -37.38
CA ASP A 65 -17.38 -25.71 -38.73
C ASP A 65 -17.25 -26.96 -39.64
N ALA A 66 -16.50 -27.98 -39.20
CA ALA A 66 -16.18 -29.23 -39.88
C ALA A 66 -16.71 -30.52 -39.19
N GLY A 67 -17.44 -30.44 -38.07
CA GLY A 67 -18.11 -31.60 -37.44
C GLY A 67 -17.18 -32.68 -36.86
N ASN A 68 -16.01 -32.30 -36.33
CA ASN A 68 -15.09 -33.23 -35.65
C ASN A 68 -15.40 -33.31 -34.15
N LEU A 69 -15.15 -34.48 -33.54
CA LEU A 69 -15.23 -34.69 -32.09
C LEU A 69 -14.25 -33.77 -31.34
N LEU A 70 -14.77 -33.16 -30.26
CA LEU A 70 -14.13 -32.19 -29.37
C LEU A 70 -12.64 -32.47 -29.06
N PRO A 71 -11.79 -31.44 -28.93
CA PRO A 71 -10.44 -31.62 -28.39
C PRO A 71 -10.54 -32.19 -26.96
N LYS A 72 -9.79 -33.26 -26.67
CA LYS A 72 -9.72 -33.84 -25.32
C LYS A 72 -9.22 -32.77 -24.33
N GLY A 73 -10.10 -32.31 -23.43
CA GLY A 73 -9.77 -31.38 -22.34
C GLY A 73 -10.43 -30.00 -22.40
N CYS A 74 -11.51 -29.80 -23.16
CA CYS A 74 -12.35 -28.60 -23.06
C CYS A 74 -13.39 -28.73 -21.93
N TRP A 75 -13.91 -27.59 -21.45
CA TRP A 75 -14.93 -27.50 -20.40
C TRP A 75 -16.32 -27.29 -21.00
N ASP A 76 -17.28 -28.16 -20.63
CA ASP A 76 -18.68 -28.08 -21.01
C ASP A 76 -19.49 -27.46 -19.84
N GLU A 77 -20.18 -26.34 -20.07
CA GLU A 77 -20.96 -25.62 -19.05
C GLU A 77 -22.26 -26.35 -18.66
N ASP A 78 -22.80 -27.20 -19.55
CA ASP A 78 -24.05 -27.93 -19.33
C ASP A 78 -23.82 -29.24 -18.57
N GLU A 79 -22.65 -29.89 -18.76
CA GLU A 79 -22.28 -31.13 -18.06
C GLU A 79 -21.47 -30.91 -16.77
N LEU A 80 -20.69 -29.81 -16.68
CA LEU A 80 -19.78 -29.54 -15.57
C LEU A 80 -19.99 -28.12 -15.01
N GLY A 81 -20.25 -27.99 -13.69
CA GLY A 81 -20.34 -26.69 -13.03
C GLY A 81 -19.04 -25.86 -13.14
N ALA A 82 -19.12 -24.56 -12.81
CA ALA A 82 -18.05 -23.56 -12.92
C ALA A 82 -16.66 -24.14 -12.62
N GLN A 83 -15.76 -24.17 -13.60
CA GLN A 83 -14.41 -24.72 -13.43
C GLN A 83 -13.46 -23.66 -12.89
N GLY A 84 -12.57 -24.05 -11.98
CA GLY A 84 -11.54 -23.14 -11.48
C GLY A 84 -10.80 -23.72 -10.29
N ILE A 85 -9.68 -23.10 -9.95
CA ILE A 85 -8.83 -23.53 -8.84
C ILE A 85 -9.56 -23.53 -7.48
N MET A 86 -10.63 -22.75 -7.38
CA MET A 86 -11.49 -22.65 -6.20
C MET A 86 -12.43 -23.86 -5.99
N ASN A 87 -12.47 -24.82 -6.90
CA ASN A 87 -13.09 -26.14 -6.68
C ASN A 87 -12.15 -27.16 -6.03
N ASP A 88 -10.85 -26.88 -5.99
CA ASP A 88 -9.86 -27.81 -5.47
C ASP A 88 -9.84 -27.74 -3.93
N ALA A 89 -10.27 -28.84 -3.29
CA ALA A 89 -10.38 -28.91 -1.85
C ALA A 89 -9.02 -28.80 -1.14
N GLU A 90 -7.92 -29.24 -1.78
CA GLU A 90 -6.57 -29.13 -1.23
C GLU A 90 -6.10 -27.67 -1.24
N VAL A 91 -6.40 -26.91 -2.30
CA VAL A 91 -6.13 -25.46 -2.37
C VAL A 91 -6.87 -24.72 -1.27
N LEU A 92 -8.17 -24.94 -1.13
CA LEU A 92 -8.98 -24.30 -0.09
C LEU A 92 -8.50 -24.70 1.32
N GLY A 93 -8.11 -25.96 1.52
CA GLY A 93 -7.52 -26.43 2.77
C GLY A 93 -6.16 -25.80 3.09
N ALA A 94 -5.33 -25.54 2.07
CA ALA A 94 -4.07 -24.82 2.26
C ALA A 94 -4.29 -23.35 2.64
N ILE A 95 -5.28 -22.68 2.01
CA ILE A 95 -5.68 -21.31 2.38
C ILE A 95 -6.29 -21.29 3.79
N GLU A 96 -7.06 -22.31 4.19
CA GLU A 96 -7.54 -22.46 5.58
C GLU A 96 -6.38 -22.50 6.57
N LYS A 97 -5.33 -23.27 6.28
CA LYS A 97 -4.12 -23.35 7.13
C LYS A 97 -3.45 -21.98 7.26
N LEU A 98 -3.30 -21.25 6.17
CA LEU A 98 -2.76 -19.88 6.17
C LEU A 98 -3.62 -18.93 7.02
N GLU A 99 -4.94 -18.94 6.86
CA GLU A 99 -5.83 -18.10 7.68
C GLU A 99 -5.75 -18.43 9.16
N ASN A 100 -5.74 -19.72 9.51
CA ASN A 100 -5.64 -20.17 10.89
C ASN A 100 -4.28 -19.79 11.48
N TRP A 101 -3.18 -19.95 10.72
CA TRP A 101 -1.85 -19.49 11.12
C TRP A 101 -1.81 -17.98 11.32
N MET A 102 -2.35 -17.19 10.38
CA MET A 102 -2.41 -15.74 10.50
C MET A 102 -3.16 -15.32 11.78
N ARG A 103 -4.28 -15.96 12.12
CA ARG A 103 -5.01 -15.72 13.38
C ARG A 103 -4.25 -16.10 14.64
N THR A 104 -3.21 -16.93 14.55
CA THR A 104 -2.35 -17.24 15.70
C THR A 104 -1.28 -16.16 15.94
N GLN A 105 -1.07 -15.26 14.98
CA GLN A 105 -0.09 -14.19 15.10
C GLN A 105 -0.61 -13.08 16.02
N PRO A 106 0.24 -12.52 16.90
CA PRO A 106 -0.19 -11.57 17.94
C PRO A 106 -0.70 -10.23 17.41
N ASN A 107 -0.37 -9.88 16.16
CA ASN A 107 -0.64 -8.58 15.56
C ASN A 107 -1.61 -8.67 14.37
N ILE A 108 -2.23 -9.83 14.13
CA ILE A 108 -3.24 -10.01 13.09
C ILE A 108 -4.56 -10.29 13.81
N GLY A 109 -5.51 -9.37 13.71
CA GLY A 109 -6.78 -9.45 14.44
C GLY A 109 -7.79 -10.36 13.76
N PHE A 110 -8.03 -10.10 12.48
CA PHE A 110 -9.06 -10.80 11.71
C PHE A 110 -8.54 -11.17 10.33
N THR A 111 -8.97 -12.32 9.84
CA THR A 111 -8.71 -12.78 8.48
C THR A 111 -10.00 -13.28 7.86
N GLY A 112 -10.14 -13.09 6.55
CA GLY A 112 -11.30 -13.54 5.80
C GLY A 112 -10.95 -13.79 4.33
N SER A 113 -11.46 -14.89 3.82
CA SER A 113 -11.43 -15.24 2.40
C SER A 113 -12.69 -16.04 2.06
N TYR A 114 -12.79 -16.41 0.79
CA TYR A 114 -13.83 -17.33 0.32
C TYR A 114 -13.92 -18.64 1.12
N VAL A 115 -12.79 -19.11 1.67
CA VAL A 115 -12.73 -20.35 2.45
C VAL A 115 -13.67 -20.33 3.66
N GLN A 116 -13.96 -19.15 4.22
CA GLN A 116 -14.90 -19.01 5.33
C GLN A 116 -16.32 -19.47 4.94
N TYR A 117 -16.75 -19.19 3.71
CA TYR A 117 -18.02 -19.69 3.20
C TYR A 117 -18.04 -21.22 3.17
N ILE A 118 -16.98 -21.84 2.63
CA ILE A 118 -16.88 -23.30 2.49
C ILE A 118 -16.90 -24.00 3.85
N ARG A 119 -16.19 -23.45 4.84
CA ARG A 119 -16.18 -23.96 6.22
C ARG A 119 -17.55 -23.88 6.88
N LEU A 120 -18.26 -22.76 6.70
CA LEU A 120 -19.61 -22.58 7.22
C LEU A 120 -20.59 -23.56 6.56
N THR A 121 -20.54 -23.67 5.23
CA THR A 121 -21.42 -24.56 4.47
C THR A 121 -21.18 -26.02 4.83
N ASN A 122 -19.91 -26.44 4.98
CA ASN A 122 -19.56 -27.78 5.44
C ASN A 122 -20.15 -28.06 6.83
N MET A 123 -19.94 -27.16 7.79
CA MET A 123 -20.49 -27.32 9.13
C MET A 123 -22.03 -27.40 9.13
N LEU A 124 -22.70 -26.54 8.37
CA LEU A 124 -24.16 -26.47 8.33
C LEU A 124 -24.79 -27.71 7.66
N LEU A 125 -24.24 -28.14 6.53
CA LEU A 125 -24.79 -29.26 5.75
C LEU A 125 -24.40 -30.63 6.30
N SER A 126 -23.23 -30.75 6.92
CA SER A 126 -22.73 -32.02 7.46
C SER A 126 -23.08 -32.26 8.94
N SER A 127 -23.69 -31.28 9.62
CA SER A 127 -24.20 -31.49 10.98
C SER A 127 -25.43 -32.40 11.00
N GLU A 128 -25.39 -33.49 11.77
CA GLU A 128 -26.49 -34.44 11.84
C GLU A 128 -27.78 -33.81 12.42
N GLY A 129 -28.89 -33.95 11.69
CA GLY A 129 -30.25 -33.85 12.24
C GLY A 129 -30.68 -32.48 12.78
N GLY A 130 -30.16 -31.37 12.25
CA GLY A 130 -30.60 -30.03 12.64
C GLY A 130 -30.24 -29.63 14.08
N LYS A 131 -29.32 -30.36 14.72
CA LYS A 131 -28.61 -29.88 15.91
C LYS A 131 -27.43 -29.07 15.42
N GLY A 132 -27.65 -27.79 15.16
CA GLY A 132 -26.59 -26.87 14.83
C GLY A 132 -25.44 -26.94 15.84
N ASP A 133 -24.24 -26.61 15.36
CA ASP A 133 -23.08 -26.19 16.15
C ASP A 133 -22.00 -27.27 16.45
N ASP A 134 -21.77 -28.26 15.56
CA ASP A 134 -20.52 -29.04 15.62
C ASP A 134 -19.34 -28.24 15.04
N MET A 135 -18.67 -27.47 15.89
CA MET A 135 -17.48 -26.69 15.54
C MET A 135 -16.32 -27.55 15.01
N SER A 136 -16.33 -28.88 15.20
CA SER A 136 -15.32 -29.76 14.60
C SER A 136 -15.43 -29.85 13.07
N LEU A 137 -16.60 -29.50 12.52
CA LEU A 137 -16.87 -29.47 11.07
C LEU A 137 -16.63 -28.08 10.45
N PHE A 138 -16.20 -27.09 11.24
CA PHE A 138 -15.85 -25.75 10.77
C PHE A 138 -14.48 -25.70 10.08
N THR A 139 -14.32 -26.55 9.07
CA THR A 139 -13.09 -26.79 8.30
C THR A 139 -13.46 -27.14 6.85
N VAL A 140 -12.51 -27.02 5.92
CA VAL A 140 -12.71 -27.40 4.52
C VAL A 140 -12.79 -28.94 4.41
N PRO A 141 -13.73 -29.50 3.62
CA PRO A 141 -13.87 -30.94 3.42
C PRO A 141 -12.75 -31.50 2.54
N THR A 142 -11.51 -31.49 3.04
CA THR A 142 -10.34 -32.07 2.38
C THR A 142 -10.41 -33.59 2.36
N THR A 143 -9.72 -34.23 1.41
CA THR A 143 -9.65 -35.70 1.32
C THR A 143 -9.18 -36.37 2.61
N GLU A 144 -8.30 -35.71 3.37
CA GLU A 144 -7.84 -36.18 4.68
C GLU A 144 -8.97 -36.16 5.72
N LEU A 145 -9.74 -35.07 5.77
CA LEU A 145 -10.89 -34.95 6.67
C LEU A 145 -11.95 -36.01 6.35
N LEU A 146 -12.32 -36.16 5.09
CA LEU A 146 -13.36 -37.12 4.66
C LEU A 146 -13.01 -38.56 5.07
N LYS A 147 -11.74 -38.96 4.93
CA LYS A 147 -11.24 -40.26 5.39
C LYS A 147 -11.28 -40.40 6.91
N SER A 148 -11.02 -39.32 7.64
CA SER A 148 -11.04 -39.32 9.11
C SER A 148 -12.46 -39.34 9.69
N ARG A 149 -13.45 -38.84 8.93
CA ARG A 149 -14.85 -38.67 9.35
C ARG A 149 -15.83 -39.45 8.47
N MET A 150 -15.52 -40.73 8.23
CA MET A 150 -16.44 -41.64 7.52
C MET A 150 -17.76 -41.89 8.26
N ASP A 151 -17.84 -41.55 9.54
CA ASP A 151 -19.08 -41.52 10.31
C ASP A 151 -20.11 -40.53 9.75
N ILE A 152 -19.65 -39.43 9.16
CA ILE A 152 -20.50 -38.35 8.64
C ILE A 152 -20.57 -38.37 7.12
N TYR A 153 -19.42 -38.55 6.46
CA TYR A 153 -19.32 -38.45 5.01
C TYR A 153 -19.38 -39.80 4.30
N GLY A 154 -19.20 -40.90 5.02
CA GLY A 154 -19.21 -42.25 4.45
C GLY A 154 -20.63 -42.69 4.06
N ASP A 155 -20.71 -43.59 3.10
CA ASP A 155 -21.98 -44.22 2.75
C ASP A 155 -22.27 -45.39 3.72
N PRO A 156 -23.39 -45.40 4.46
CA PRO A 156 -23.77 -46.52 5.31
C PRO A 156 -23.94 -47.84 4.56
N GLU A 157 -24.21 -47.79 3.26
CA GLU A 157 -24.39 -48.96 2.39
C GLU A 157 -23.08 -49.44 1.74
N ASP A 158 -22.07 -48.56 1.61
CA ASP A 158 -20.74 -48.89 1.08
C ASP A 158 -19.60 -48.32 1.96
N PRO A 159 -19.09 -49.11 2.92
CA PRO A 159 -18.02 -48.69 3.82
C PRO A 159 -16.64 -48.50 3.17
N GLU A 160 -16.43 -48.90 1.92
CA GLU A 160 -15.16 -48.67 1.19
C GLU A 160 -15.20 -47.40 0.33
N TYR A 161 -16.40 -46.84 0.11
CA TYR A 161 -16.57 -45.62 -0.67
C TYR A 161 -16.05 -44.39 0.09
N ILE A 162 -15.11 -43.67 -0.53
CA ILE A 162 -14.61 -42.39 -0.04
C ILE A 162 -15.13 -41.31 -0.99
N PRO A 163 -15.94 -40.34 -0.50
CA PRO A 163 -16.42 -39.26 -1.33
C PRO A 163 -15.27 -38.42 -1.89
N ASP A 164 -15.45 -37.90 -3.10
CA ASP A 164 -14.51 -36.97 -3.70
C ASP A 164 -14.66 -35.57 -3.07
N ALA A 165 -13.57 -35.09 -2.48
CA ALA A 165 -13.50 -33.78 -1.83
C ALA A 165 -13.79 -32.64 -2.81
N ASN A 166 -13.27 -32.73 -4.04
CA ASN A 166 -13.45 -31.69 -5.04
C ASN A 166 -14.92 -31.62 -5.49
N PHE A 167 -15.58 -32.78 -5.59
CA PHE A 167 -17.00 -32.84 -5.92
C PHE A 167 -17.88 -32.21 -4.82
N ILE A 168 -17.55 -32.42 -3.54
CA ILE A 168 -18.29 -31.77 -2.43
C ILE A 168 -18.14 -30.25 -2.50
N VAL A 169 -16.91 -29.75 -2.67
CA VAL A 169 -16.64 -28.31 -2.80
C VAL A 169 -17.36 -27.72 -4.01
N GLN A 170 -17.32 -28.40 -5.16
CA GLN A 170 -18.01 -27.95 -6.37
C GLN A 170 -19.54 -27.82 -6.16
N ASN A 171 -20.16 -28.73 -5.41
CA ASN A 171 -21.57 -28.63 -5.06
C ASN A 171 -21.86 -27.44 -4.12
N PHE A 172 -20.96 -27.13 -3.19
CA PHE A 172 -21.08 -25.94 -2.35
C PHE A 172 -20.98 -24.66 -3.19
N ASN A 173 -20.07 -24.63 -4.16
CA ASN A 173 -19.91 -23.51 -5.08
C ASN A 173 -21.16 -23.32 -5.96
N GLY A 174 -21.72 -24.40 -6.51
CA GLY A 174 -22.98 -24.35 -7.26
C GLY A 174 -24.18 -23.89 -6.41
N LEU A 175 -24.25 -24.30 -5.14
CA LEU A 175 -25.28 -23.80 -4.22
C LEU A 175 -25.15 -22.29 -4.01
N LEU A 176 -23.92 -21.79 -3.89
CA LEU A 176 -23.67 -20.36 -3.71
C LEU A 176 -24.08 -19.55 -4.94
N GLU A 177 -23.71 -20.01 -6.13
CA GLU A 177 -23.99 -19.33 -7.40
C GLU A 177 -25.49 -19.10 -7.61
N VAL A 178 -26.33 -20.07 -7.24
CA VAL A 178 -27.80 -19.96 -7.34
C VAL A 178 -28.40 -18.99 -6.30
N ASN A 179 -27.70 -18.75 -5.18
CA ASN A 179 -28.21 -17.97 -4.05
C ASN A 179 -27.64 -16.54 -3.97
N VAL A 180 -26.77 -16.16 -4.89
CA VAL A 180 -26.03 -14.90 -4.86
C VAL A 180 -26.30 -14.10 -6.13
N SER A 181 -26.35 -12.77 -6.04
CA SER A 181 -26.55 -11.92 -7.22
C SER A 181 -25.22 -11.67 -7.95
N ASP A 182 -25.28 -11.36 -9.24
CA ASP A 182 -24.11 -10.98 -10.02
C ASP A 182 -23.27 -9.91 -9.30
N GLY A 183 -21.98 -10.18 -9.15
CA GLY A 183 -21.02 -9.28 -8.51
C GLY A 183 -20.93 -9.34 -6.98
N ASP A 184 -21.78 -10.10 -6.29
CA ASP A 184 -21.69 -10.25 -4.83
C ASP A 184 -20.49 -11.16 -4.44
N LEU A 185 -20.08 -12.10 -5.32
CA LEU A 185 -18.89 -12.96 -5.13
C LEU A 185 -17.58 -12.29 -5.55
N ASP A 186 -17.66 -11.29 -6.42
CA ASP A 186 -16.52 -10.52 -6.92
C ASP A 186 -15.75 -9.85 -5.78
N ALA A 187 -16.38 -9.78 -4.60
CA ALA A 187 -15.84 -9.36 -3.31
C ALA A 187 -14.90 -10.36 -2.60
N PHE A 188 -14.76 -11.60 -3.08
CA PHE A 188 -13.77 -12.58 -2.57
C PHE A 188 -12.99 -13.35 -3.66
N LEU A 189 -13.60 -13.62 -4.81
CA LEU A 189 -12.98 -14.29 -5.96
C LEU A 189 -13.48 -13.69 -7.28
N ASP A 190 -12.80 -13.96 -8.39
CA ASP A 190 -13.33 -13.67 -9.73
C ASP A 190 -14.40 -14.71 -10.09
N SER A 191 -15.67 -14.30 -10.11
CA SER A 191 -16.80 -15.19 -10.38
C SER A 191 -16.85 -15.65 -11.85
N SER A 192 -16.14 -14.99 -12.76
CA SER A 192 -16.12 -15.38 -14.18
C SER A 192 -15.17 -16.54 -14.46
N SER A 193 -14.01 -16.57 -13.78
CA SER A 193 -12.97 -17.58 -14.04
C SER A 193 -12.74 -18.56 -12.89
N TRP A 194 -13.17 -18.22 -11.67
CA TRP A 194 -12.90 -18.97 -10.44
C TRP A 194 -11.43 -19.34 -10.22
N ASN A 195 -10.52 -18.63 -10.89
CA ASN A 195 -9.08 -18.87 -10.89
C ASN A 195 -8.30 -17.81 -10.11
N GLU A 196 -8.95 -16.72 -9.74
CA GLU A 196 -8.37 -15.63 -8.97
C GLU A 196 -9.16 -15.38 -7.70
N ALA A 197 -8.47 -15.22 -6.58
CA ALA A 197 -9.09 -14.93 -5.30
C ALA A 197 -8.14 -14.13 -4.39
N ILE A 198 -8.70 -13.58 -3.32
CA ILE A 198 -7.96 -12.76 -2.36
C ILE A 198 -8.20 -13.27 -0.95
N VAL A 199 -7.11 -13.42 -0.19
CA VAL A 199 -7.16 -13.56 1.26
C VAL A 199 -6.98 -12.18 1.88
N MET A 200 -7.93 -11.77 2.72
CA MET A 200 -7.89 -10.50 3.43
C MET A 200 -7.50 -10.72 4.89
N GLY A 201 -6.71 -9.80 5.42
CA GLY A 201 -6.29 -9.76 6.81
C GLY A 201 -6.32 -8.34 7.35
N PHE A 202 -6.43 -8.22 8.66
CA PHE A 202 -6.41 -6.96 9.38
C PHE A 202 -5.29 -7.02 10.42
N VAL A 203 -4.36 -6.08 10.32
CA VAL A 203 -3.23 -5.94 11.23
C VAL A 203 -3.62 -4.97 12.33
N ASP A 204 -3.56 -5.47 13.56
CA ASP A 204 -4.01 -4.81 14.79
C ASP A 204 -2.86 -4.03 15.47
N THR A 205 -1.90 -3.59 14.67
CA THR A 205 -0.80 -2.75 15.15
C THR A 205 -0.54 -1.62 14.18
N MET A 206 -0.29 -0.46 14.76
CA MET A 206 0.20 0.69 14.03
C MET A 206 1.74 0.78 14.09
N ASP A 207 2.43 0.11 15.03
CA ASP A 207 3.90 0.11 15.20
C ASP A 207 4.63 -0.37 13.92
N PRO A 208 5.51 0.43 13.28
CA PRO A 208 6.14 0.11 12.02
C PRO A 208 7.08 -1.09 12.12
N VAL A 209 7.68 -1.33 13.29
CA VAL A 209 8.56 -2.48 13.51
C VAL A 209 7.72 -3.75 13.56
N LEU A 210 6.60 -3.71 14.28
CA LEU A 210 5.69 -4.85 14.37
C LEU A 210 4.95 -5.10 13.06
N THR A 211 4.51 -4.04 12.38
CA THR A 211 3.85 -4.11 11.06
C THR A 211 4.79 -4.71 10.02
N HIS A 212 6.06 -4.26 9.98
CA HIS A 212 7.06 -4.84 9.10
C HIS A 212 7.31 -6.32 9.42
N LYS A 213 7.40 -6.66 10.71
CA LYS A 213 7.55 -8.06 11.13
C LYS A 213 6.37 -8.93 10.70
N VAL A 214 5.14 -8.43 10.77
CA VAL A 214 3.96 -9.16 10.27
C VAL A 214 4.07 -9.43 8.78
N VAL A 215 4.53 -8.46 7.99
CA VAL A 215 4.73 -8.64 6.55
C VAL A 215 5.79 -9.69 6.29
N GLU A 216 6.92 -9.62 7.01
CA GLU A 216 8.01 -10.59 6.92
C GLU A 216 7.55 -12.00 7.30
N ASP A 217 6.80 -12.13 8.39
CA ASP A 217 6.24 -13.40 8.86
C ASP A 217 5.29 -14.00 7.80
N ILE A 218 4.41 -13.18 7.19
CA ILE A 218 3.50 -13.62 6.11
C ILE A 218 4.32 -14.07 4.88
N HIS A 219 5.31 -13.29 4.49
CA HIS A 219 6.16 -13.60 3.34
C HIS A 219 6.94 -14.90 3.54
N ASN A 220 7.53 -15.08 4.73
CA ASN A 220 8.25 -16.29 5.11
C ASN A 220 7.32 -17.51 5.11
N TYR A 221 6.13 -17.39 5.68
CA TYR A 221 5.15 -18.48 5.67
C TYR A 221 4.79 -18.91 4.24
N LEU A 222 4.48 -17.95 3.37
CA LEU A 222 4.13 -18.22 1.97
C LEU A 222 5.31 -18.85 1.20
N SER A 223 6.54 -18.42 1.47
CA SER A 223 7.74 -18.98 0.84
C SER A 223 8.05 -20.39 1.34
N GLU A 224 7.92 -20.66 2.64
CA GLU A 224 8.19 -21.97 3.23
C GLU A 224 7.20 -23.03 2.76
N HIS A 225 5.93 -22.65 2.56
CA HIS A 225 4.84 -23.55 2.20
C HIS A 225 4.53 -23.56 0.69
N GLU A 226 5.34 -22.91 -0.15
CA GLU A 226 5.07 -22.79 -1.60
C GLU A 226 4.89 -24.15 -2.29
N ASN A 227 5.59 -25.19 -1.80
CA ASN A 227 5.56 -26.54 -2.37
C ASN A 227 4.55 -27.48 -1.69
N ASP A 228 3.78 -27.00 -0.71
CA ASP A 228 2.79 -27.80 -0.02
C ASP A 228 1.62 -28.15 -0.95
N PRO A 229 0.94 -29.30 -0.72
CA PRO A 229 -0.26 -29.66 -1.47
C PRO A 229 -1.30 -28.53 -1.42
N GLY A 230 -1.75 -28.08 -2.59
CA GLY A 230 -2.65 -26.93 -2.76
C GLY A 230 -1.87 -25.66 -3.12
N PHE A 231 -0.92 -25.22 -2.29
CA PHE A 231 -0.08 -24.04 -2.58
C PHE A 231 0.76 -24.20 -3.84
N ASN A 232 1.22 -25.42 -4.12
CA ASN A 232 1.93 -25.73 -5.36
C ASN A 232 1.10 -25.54 -6.64
N LYS A 233 -0.23 -25.44 -6.54
CA LYS A 233 -1.15 -25.20 -7.68
C LYS A 233 -1.49 -23.71 -7.88
N ILE A 234 -1.15 -22.85 -6.92
CA ILE A 234 -1.43 -21.41 -6.96
C ILE A 234 -0.15 -20.58 -6.95
N LYS A 235 -0.24 -19.34 -7.42
CA LYS A 235 0.80 -18.32 -7.31
C LYS A 235 0.24 -17.14 -6.51
N PHE A 236 1.05 -16.62 -5.60
CA PHE A 236 0.70 -15.44 -4.78
C PHE A 236 1.31 -14.18 -5.40
N GLY A 237 0.51 -13.12 -5.49
CA GLY A 237 0.91 -11.88 -6.15
C GLY A 237 1.01 -12.00 -7.67
N PHE A 238 1.58 -10.97 -8.29
CA PHE A 238 1.77 -10.90 -9.74
C PHE A 238 3.19 -11.33 -10.12
N VAL A 239 3.31 -12.04 -11.24
CA VAL A 239 4.59 -12.50 -11.79
C VAL A 239 4.98 -11.67 -13.00
N LYS A 240 6.28 -11.57 -13.27
CA LYS A 240 6.79 -10.96 -14.49
C LYS A 240 6.14 -11.59 -15.73
N GLY A 241 5.55 -10.74 -16.57
CA GLY A 241 4.79 -11.15 -17.75
C GLY A 241 3.29 -11.30 -17.52
N ASP A 242 2.79 -11.20 -16.28
CA ASP A 242 1.37 -11.11 -16.02
C ASP A 242 0.82 -9.80 -16.58
N VAL A 243 -0.36 -9.91 -17.20
CA VAL A 243 -1.04 -8.80 -17.86
C VAL A 243 -2.20 -8.38 -16.97
N VAL A 244 -2.06 -7.22 -16.34
CA VAL A 244 -3.08 -6.67 -15.44
C VAL A 244 -3.80 -5.55 -16.17
N THR A 245 -5.10 -5.72 -16.38
CA THR A 245 -5.95 -4.66 -16.92
C THR A 245 -6.37 -3.75 -15.77
N MET A 246 -5.94 -2.49 -15.81
CA MET A 246 -6.35 -1.48 -14.85
C MET A 246 -7.85 -1.18 -15.03
N PRO A 247 -8.68 -1.40 -14.01
CA PRO A 247 -10.13 -1.22 -14.14
C PRO A 247 -10.55 0.23 -14.45
N GLU A 248 -9.77 1.21 -13.96
CA GLU A 248 -10.08 2.63 -14.09
C GLU A 248 -9.70 3.23 -15.45
N THR A 249 -8.58 2.80 -16.04
CA THR A 249 -8.08 3.35 -17.30
C THR A 249 -8.32 2.43 -18.50
N GLY A 250 -8.63 1.16 -18.25
CA GLY A 250 -8.61 0.10 -19.27
C GLY A 250 -7.21 -0.20 -19.79
N ASP A 251 -6.17 0.39 -19.18
CA ASP A 251 -4.80 0.19 -19.59
C ASP A 251 -4.36 -1.21 -19.22
N VAL A 252 -3.82 -1.90 -20.21
CA VAL A 252 -3.25 -3.22 -20.04
C VAL A 252 -1.79 -3.04 -19.66
N VAL A 253 -1.48 -3.24 -18.39
CA VAL A 253 -0.12 -3.13 -17.85
C VAL A 253 0.48 -4.52 -17.74
N THR A 254 1.55 -4.77 -18.50
CA THR A 254 2.36 -5.97 -18.33
C THR A 254 3.36 -5.75 -17.21
N ILE A 255 3.43 -6.66 -16.24
CA ILE A 255 4.41 -6.59 -15.15
C ILE A 255 5.81 -6.86 -15.71
N GLU A 256 6.62 -5.81 -15.87
CA GLU A 256 7.95 -5.88 -16.52
C GLU A 256 9.08 -6.34 -15.58
N GLU A 257 8.94 -6.13 -14.27
CA GLU A 257 9.96 -6.47 -13.25
C GLU A 257 9.50 -7.58 -12.30
N GLY A 258 10.44 -8.48 -11.98
CA GLY A 258 10.25 -9.63 -11.10
C GLY A 258 11.33 -10.68 -11.40
N ASN A 259 12.14 -11.05 -10.40
CA ASN A 259 12.96 -12.25 -10.50
C ASN A 259 12.02 -13.44 -10.73
N GLY A 260 12.36 -14.40 -11.58
CA GLY A 260 11.46 -15.47 -12.04
C GLY A 260 10.88 -16.42 -10.97
N SER A 261 11.07 -16.12 -9.68
CA SER A 261 10.31 -16.66 -8.56
C SER A 261 9.35 -15.56 -8.09
N ALA A 262 8.04 -15.83 -8.15
CA ALA A 262 7.02 -14.96 -7.58
C ALA A 262 7.34 -14.73 -6.10
N SER A 263 7.92 -13.59 -5.76
CA SER A 263 8.03 -13.16 -4.38
C SER A 263 6.60 -12.91 -3.91
N PRO A 264 6.03 -13.68 -2.95
CA PRO A 264 4.65 -13.51 -2.55
C PRO A 264 4.41 -12.06 -2.12
N GLY A 265 3.64 -11.34 -2.94
CA GLY A 265 3.37 -9.93 -2.77
C GLY A 265 2.18 -9.71 -1.85
N VAL A 266 2.37 -8.90 -0.81
CA VAL A 266 1.27 -8.39 0.01
C VAL A 266 0.79 -7.08 -0.60
N GLY A 267 -0.49 -7.01 -0.97
CA GLY A 267 -1.15 -5.83 -1.50
C GLY A 267 -1.92 -5.03 -0.44
N GLY A 268 -2.74 -4.08 -0.90
CA GLY A 268 -3.54 -3.22 -0.03
C GLY A 268 -2.73 -2.10 0.63
N PHE A 269 -3.29 -1.51 1.69
CA PHE A 269 -2.65 -0.40 2.40
C PHE A 269 -1.31 -0.81 3.04
N LEU A 270 -1.22 -2.05 3.53
CA LEU A 270 0.02 -2.61 4.04
C LEU A 270 1.10 -2.71 2.96
N GLY A 271 0.75 -3.31 1.82
CA GLY A 271 1.67 -3.44 0.69
C GLY A 271 2.18 -2.11 0.17
N ALA A 272 1.29 -1.13 0.02
CA ALA A 272 1.68 0.23 -0.39
C ALA A 272 2.61 0.92 0.62
N THR A 273 2.36 0.71 1.91
CA THR A 273 3.17 1.27 2.99
C THR A 273 4.56 0.65 3.01
N GLU A 274 4.66 -0.68 2.91
CA GLU A 274 5.95 -1.38 2.85
C GLU A 274 6.74 -1.09 1.58
N ALA A 275 6.10 -1.07 0.40
CA ALA A 275 6.78 -0.71 -0.85
C ALA A 275 7.33 0.73 -0.79
N SER A 276 6.53 1.66 -0.27
CA SER A 276 6.97 3.05 -0.07
C SER A 276 8.12 3.14 0.94
N ARG A 277 8.07 2.34 2.01
CA ARG A 277 9.12 2.23 3.01
C ARG A 277 10.40 1.67 2.41
N GLU A 278 10.34 0.58 1.66
CA GLU A 278 11.49 -0.05 1.00
C GLU A 278 12.21 0.93 0.08
N VAL A 279 11.47 1.61 -0.80
CA VAL A 279 12.03 2.64 -1.68
C VAL A 279 12.65 3.78 -0.87
N SER A 280 11.99 4.21 0.21
CA SER A 280 12.49 5.28 1.07
C SER A 280 13.76 4.89 1.82
N TYR A 281 13.85 3.64 2.30
CA TYR A 281 15.04 3.09 2.93
C TYR A 281 16.17 2.85 1.94
N ALA A 282 15.89 2.45 0.71
CA ALA A 282 16.93 2.31 -0.31
C ALA A 282 17.51 3.68 -0.73
N ASN A 283 16.66 4.70 -0.79
CA ASN A 283 17.01 6.03 -1.30
C ASN A 283 17.27 7.08 -0.23
N TRP A 284 17.28 6.70 1.05
CA TRP A 284 17.34 7.63 2.18
C TRP A 284 18.48 8.64 2.05
N LEU A 285 19.66 8.21 1.57
CA LEU A 285 20.83 9.09 1.39
C LEU A 285 21.05 9.51 -0.06
N ILE A 286 20.73 8.63 -1.03
CA ILE A 286 20.97 8.88 -2.45
C ILE A 286 20.11 10.04 -2.95
N SER A 287 18.81 10.05 -2.62
CA SER A 287 17.88 11.09 -3.06
C SER A 287 18.28 12.49 -2.55
N PRO A 288 18.55 12.69 -1.24
CA PRO A 288 19.02 13.99 -0.72
C PRO A 288 20.35 14.44 -1.34
N LEU A 289 21.28 13.51 -1.59
CA LEU A 289 22.56 13.85 -2.21
C LEU A 289 22.41 14.27 -3.68
N GLN A 290 21.55 13.61 -4.44
CA GLN A 290 21.24 14.00 -5.82
C GLN A 290 20.58 15.38 -5.87
N THR A 291 19.61 15.63 -5.00
CA THR A 291 18.94 16.95 -4.87
C THR A 291 19.94 18.03 -4.46
N ALA A 292 20.78 17.76 -3.45
CA ALA A 292 21.84 18.68 -3.02
C ALA A 292 22.85 18.96 -4.16
N LEU A 293 23.25 17.95 -4.92
CA LEU A 293 24.14 18.13 -6.07
C LEU A 293 23.50 19.01 -7.15
N ALA A 294 22.23 18.79 -7.48
CA ALA A 294 21.51 19.60 -8.45
C ALA A 294 21.41 21.06 -7.99
N ILE A 295 21.03 21.30 -6.74
CA ILE A 295 20.99 22.63 -6.12
C ILE A 295 22.38 23.28 -6.15
N PHE A 296 23.42 22.54 -5.76
CA PHE A 296 24.80 23.05 -5.76
C PHE A 296 25.20 23.57 -7.14
N LEU A 297 24.94 22.80 -8.20
CA LEU A 297 25.28 23.19 -9.57
C LEU A 297 24.50 24.43 -10.02
N ILE A 298 23.20 24.48 -9.73
CA ILE A 298 22.33 25.62 -10.08
C ILE A 298 22.80 26.88 -9.35
N VAL A 299 23.01 26.80 -8.03
CA VAL A 299 23.44 27.94 -7.20
C VAL A 299 24.85 28.39 -7.56
N ALA A 300 25.76 27.46 -7.80
CA ALA A 300 27.13 27.77 -8.24
C ALA A 300 27.13 28.50 -9.59
N LEU A 301 26.24 28.11 -10.52
CA LEU A 301 26.07 28.78 -11.80
C LEU A 301 25.44 30.17 -11.65
N MET A 302 24.36 30.26 -10.87
CA MET A 302 23.59 31.49 -10.67
C MET A 302 24.41 32.59 -10.02
N PHE A 303 25.12 32.28 -8.94
CA PHE A 303 25.98 33.25 -8.24
C PHE A 303 27.42 33.27 -8.76
N ARG A 304 27.77 32.39 -9.71
CA ARG A 304 29.14 32.18 -10.19
C ARG A 304 30.14 32.03 -9.03
N SER A 305 29.72 31.37 -7.96
CA SER A 305 30.46 31.28 -6.70
C SER A 305 30.25 29.95 -6.00
N ILE A 306 31.31 29.13 -6.01
CA ILE A 306 31.34 27.82 -5.33
C ILE A 306 31.14 27.99 -3.82
N THR A 307 31.70 29.04 -3.22
CA THR A 307 31.58 29.32 -1.78
C THR A 307 30.15 29.63 -1.35
N VAL A 308 29.37 30.33 -2.17
CA VAL A 308 27.94 30.58 -1.88
C VAL A 308 27.17 29.26 -1.98
N ALA A 309 27.43 28.48 -3.04
CA ALA A 309 26.81 27.17 -3.21
C ALA A 309 27.10 26.24 -2.02
N LEU A 310 28.37 26.13 -1.59
CA LEU A 310 28.73 25.35 -0.40
C LEU A 310 28.01 25.84 0.87
N SER A 311 27.82 27.15 1.04
CA SER A 311 27.10 27.72 2.18
C SER A 311 25.66 27.23 2.22
N LEU A 312 24.98 27.25 1.08
CA LEU A 312 23.59 26.78 0.98
C LEU A 312 23.48 25.27 1.20
N ILE A 313 24.42 24.49 0.66
CA ILE A 313 24.44 23.04 0.88
C ILE A 313 24.64 22.70 2.36
N ILE A 314 25.53 23.41 3.06
CA ILE A 314 25.71 23.20 4.51
C ILE A 314 24.39 23.48 5.26
N LEU A 315 23.65 24.53 4.90
CA LEU A 315 22.33 24.80 5.48
C LEU A 315 21.34 23.64 5.23
N LEU A 316 21.29 23.12 4.00
CA LEU A 316 20.40 22.01 3.67
C LEU A 316 20.79 20.73 4.42
N MET A 317 22.07 20.52 4.69
CA MET A 317 22.50 19.39 5.53
C MET A 317 22.04 19.58 6.98
N VAL A 318 22.06 20.80 7.51
CA VAL A 318 21.51 21.08 8.86
C VAL A 318 20.03 20.72 8.92
N THR A 319 19.25 21.10 7.91
CA THR A 319 17.80 20.84 7.90
C THR A 319 17.50 19.36 7.66
N LEU A 320 18.26 18.70 6.79
CA LEU A 320 18.28 17.25 6.60
C LEU A 320 18.48 16.49 7.93
N PHE A 321 19.57 16.79 8.65
CA PHE A 321 19.87 16.10 9.90
C PHE A 321 18.87 16.41 10.99
N ALA A 322 18.31 17.63 11.02
CA ALA A 322 17.25 17.98 11.95
C ALA A 322 15.98 17.16 11.69
N GLN A 323 15.59 16.97 10.43
CA GLN A 323 14.45 16.12 10.07
C GLN A 323 14.65 14.65 10.45
N TYR A 324 15.84 14.08 10.18
CA TYR A 324 16.13 12.72 10.64
C TYR A 324 16.14 12.60 12.16
N GLY A 325 16.66 13.61 12.87
CA GLY A 325 16.61 13.68 14.32
C GLY A 325 15.18 13.71 14.86
N MET A 326 14.30 14.48 14.21
CA MET A 326 12.89 14.52 14.59
C MET A 326 12.17 13.22 14.27
N GLY A 327 12.48 12.60 13.13
CA GLY A 327 11.98 11.26 12.82
C GLY A 327 12.38 10.23 13.89
N ALA A 328 13.65 10.25 14.29
CA ALA A 328 14.12 9.42 15.39
C ALA A 328 13.40 9.73 16.71
N TYR A 329 13.13 11.00 17.03
CA TYR A 329 12.37 11.39 18.22
C TYR A 329 10.93 10.88 18.18
N PHE A 330 10.23 11.05 17.07
CA PHE A 330 8.87 10.58 16.91
C PHE A 330 8.75 9.05 17.01
N THR A 331 9.69 8.31 16.41
CA THR A 331 9.71 6.85 16.56
C THR A 331 10.09 6.41 17.96
N SER A 332 11.17 6.95 18.54
CA SER A 332 11.73 6.42 19.80
C SER A 332 11.04 6.92 21.06
N VAL A 333 10.47 8.12 21.03
CA VAL A 333 9.88 8.76 22.22
C VAL A 333 8.36 8.77 22.16
N GLN A 334 7.79 9.09 20.99
CA GLN A 334 6.33 9.18 20.85
C GLN A 334 5.70 7.85 20.41
N ASN A 335 6.51 6.79 20.18
CA ASN A 335 6.07 5.52 19.57
C ASN A 335 5.20 5.75 18.33
N TRP A 336 5.47 6.83 17.60
CA TRP A 336 4.68 7.18 16.43
C TRP A 336 5.17 6.35 15.25
N SER A 337 4.17 5.84 14.54
CA SER A 337 4.30 4.60 13.83
C SER A 337 3.84 4.69 12.37
N GLY A 338 3.49 5.90 11.94
CA GLY A 338 3.12 6.18 10.55
C GLY A 338 4.27 5.91 9.59
N ASN A 339 4.01 6.03 8.28
CA ASN A 339 5.01 5.81 7.23
C ASN A 339 6.09 6.92 7.23
N LEU A 340 6.94 6.90 8.24
CA LEU A 340 7.90 7.96 8.55
C LEU A 340 8.97 8.05 7.46
N ALA A 341 9.36 6.92 6.89
CA ALA A 341 10.34 6.87 5.82
C ALA A 341 9.82 7.62 4.58
N PHE A 342 8.55 7.40 4.21
CA PHE A 342 7.90 8.13 3.12
C PHE A 342 7.75 9.62 3.43
N HIS A 343 7.26 9.98 4.62
CA HIS A 343 7.12 11.39 5.02
C HIS A 343 8.45 12.12 4.98
N LEU A 344 9.51 11.51 5.53
CA LEU A 344 10.86 12.07 5.52
C LEU A 344 11.33 12.33 4.10
N LEU A 345 11.20 11.39 3.17
CA LEU A 345 11.72 11.54 1.81
C LEU A 345 10.94 12.60 0.99
N VAL A 346 9.62 12.60 1.10
CA VAL A 346 8.76 13.58 0.40
C VAL A 346 8.98 14.97 0.99
N THR A 347 8.92 15.11 2.31
CA THR A 347 9.10 16.41 2.95
C THR A 347 10.48 16.96 2.69
N LEU A 348 11.53 16.15 2.78
CA LEU A 348 12.89 16.59 2.54
C LEU A 348 13.06 17.17 1.13
N SER A 349 12.45 16.55 0.13
CA SER A 349 12.47 17.05 -1.23
C SER A 349 11.79 18.42 -1.35
N ILE A 350 10.64 18.59 -0.69
CA ILE A 350 9.90 19.87 -0.63
C ILE A 350 10.69 20.93 0.14
N ALA A 351 11.20 20.58 1.31
CA ALA A 351 11.95 21.45 2.20
C ALA A 351 13.26 21.91 1.56
N MET A 352 14.00 21.00 0.90
CA MET A 352 15.22 21.39 0.19
C MET A 352 14.95 22.37 -0.96
N GLY A 353 13.80 22.26 -1.65
CA GLY A 353 13.40 23.25 -2.64
C GLY A 353 13.08 24.60 -2.00
N LEU A 354 12.18 24.61 -1.03
CA LEU A 354 11.68 25.84 -0.39
C LEU A 354 12.74 26.57 0.45
N GLY A 355 13.57 25.82 1.19
CA GLY A 355 14.63 26.36 2.05
C GLY A 355 15.77 27.02 1.27
N VAL A 356 16.07 26.52 0.07
CA VAL A 356 17.05 27.14 -0.83
C VAL A 356 16.59 28.50 -1.31
N ASP A 357 15.32 28.64 -1.68
CA ASP A 357 14.77 29.89 -2.19
C ASP A 357 14.93 31.02 -1.18
N TYR A 358 14.56 30.79 0.09
CA TYR A 358 14.74 31.79 1.15
C TYR A 358 16.21 32.18 1.33
N SER A 359 17.10 31.20 1.25
CA SER A 359 18.53 31.42 1.39
C SER A 359 19.12 32.21 0.22
N ILE A 360 18.66 31.95 -1.01
CA ILE A 360 19.03 32.71 -2.22
C ILE A 360 18.62 34.18 -2.06
N TYR A 361 17.36 34.44 -1.69
CA TYR A 361 16.86 35.80 -1.50
C TYR A 361 17.65 36.55 -0.43
N LEU A 362 18.01 35.88 0.68
CA LEU A 362 18.79 36.49 1.74
C LEU A 362 20.24 36.77 1.29
N VAL A 363 20.87 35.87 0.53
CA VAL A 363 22.22 36.08 -0.02
C VAL A 363 22.27 37.28 -0.95
N GLU A 364 21.30 37.42 -1.86
CA GLU A 364 21.29 38.57 -2.78
C GLU A 364 21.11 39.87 -2.01
N ARG A 365 20.25 39.87 -0.98
CA ARG A 365 20.09 41.07 -0.13
C ARG A 365 21.33 41.38 0.70
N LEU A 366 21.99 40.37 1.27
CA LEU A 366 23.25 40.54 2.00
C LEU A 366 24.29 41.22 1.12
N ARG A 367 24.35 40.88 -0.17
CA ARG A 367 25.27 41.51 -1.13
C ARG A 367 24.93 42.97 -1.40
N GLU A 368 23.66 43.28 -1.59
CA GLU A 368 23.20 44.66 -1.79
C GLU A 368 23.51 45.53 -0.57
N GLU A 369 23.14 45.06 0.62
CA GLU A 369 23.34 45.83 1.84
C GLU A 369 24.81 45.90 2.25
N TYR A 370 25.64 44.91 1.89
CA TYR A 370 27.09 44.99 2.13
C TYR A 370 27.74 46.14 1.35
N ARG A 371 27.22 46.43 0.15
CA ARG A 371 27.66 47.58 -0.65
C ARG A 371 27.15 48.89 -0.05
N ASN A 372 25.89 48.93 0.39
CA ASN A 372 25.29 50.12 1.01
C ASN A 372 25.90 50.47 2.37
N SER A 373 26.31 49.47 3.13
CA SER A 373 26.91 49.61 4.47
C SER A 373 28.39 49.97 4.45
N MET A 374 28.99 50.15 3.25
CA MET A 374 30.43 50.41 3.06
C MET A 374 31.32 49.32 3.69
N GLY A 375 30.85 48.08 3.73
CA GLY A 375 31.59 46.93 4.23
C GLY A 375 31.46 46.66 5.73
N ASP A 376 30.59 47.38 6.45
CA ASP A 376 30.24 47.04 7.83
C ASP A 376 29.30 45.82 7.87
N TRP A 377 29.85 44.66 8.25
CA TRP A 377 29.10 43.41 8.31
C TRP A 377 27.95 43.45 9.32
N SER A 378 28.14 44.07 10.49
CA SER A 378 27.10 44.11 11.51
C SER A 378 25.91 44.92 11.02
N LYS A 379 26.19 46.06 10.39
CA LYS A 379 25.16 46.90 9.79
C LYS A 379 24.48 46.20 8.60
N THR A 380 25.25 45.50 7.78
CA THR A 380 24.74 44.72 6.64
C THR A 380 23.69 43.69 7.06
N VAL A 381 24.00 42.87 8.08
CA VAL A 381 23.08 41.82 8.55
C VAL A 381 21.83 42.47 9.15
N TYR A 382 21.99 43.53 9.94
CA TYR A 382 20.87 44.25 10.54
C TYR A 382 19.93 44.83 9.47
N ASP A 383 20.47 45.53 8.48
CA ASP A 383 19.68 46.14 7.41
C ASP A 383 19.02 45.07 6.53
N THR A 384 19.72 43.97 6.23
CA THR A 384 19.17 42.84 5.46
C THR A 384 17.96 42.19 6.15
N LEU A 385 18.08 41.88 7.45
CA LEU A 385 16.98 41.30 8.22
C LEU A 385 15.82 42.28 8.38
N ARG A 386 16.11 43.58 8.52
CA ARG A 386 15.10 44.63 8.63
C ARG A 386 14.29 44.81 7.34
N THR A 387 14.92 44.71 6.17
CA THR A 387 14.23 44.92 4.88
C THR A 387 13.56 43.66 4.36
N THR A 388 14.32 42.56 4.27
CA THR A 388 13.88 41.35 3.55
C THR A 388 13.45 40.25 4.52
N GLY A 389 13.95 40.25 5.75
CA GLY A 389 13.54 39.29 6.77
C GLY A 389 12.03 39.32 7.04
N GLY A 390 11.42 40.52 7.07
CA GLY A 390 9.97 40.66 7.23
C GLY A 390 9.17 40.06 6.06
N ALA A 391 9.65 40.21 4.82
CA ALA A 391 9.01 39.63 3.64
C ALA A 391 9.11 38.10 3.65
N ILE A 392 10.28 37.54 3.99
CA ILE A 392 10.50 36.09 4.12
C ILE A 392 9.58 35.51 5.20
N LEU A 393 9.50 36.14 6.37
CA LEU A 393 8.62 35.69 7.44
C LEU A 393 7.14 35.70 7.02
N ALA A 394 6.69 36.75 6.32
CA ALA A 394 5.33 36.82 5.82
C ALA A 394 5.02 35.67 4.83
N SER A 395 5.94 35.40 3.89
CA SER A 395 5.81 34.28 2.95
C SER A 395 5.73 32.93 3.66
N VAL A 396 6.56 32.71 4.67
CA VAL A 396 6.59 31.46 5.44
C VAL A 396 5.31 31.30 6.27
N ILE A 397 4.81 32.36 6.90
CA ILE A 397 3.55 32.30 7.65
C ILE A 397 2.37 31.93 6.75
N VAL A 398 2.30 32.50 5.54
CA VAL A 398 1.27 32.12 4.55
C VAL A 398 1.42 30.67 4.15
N LEU A 399 2.65 30.21 3.94
CA LEU A 399 2.93 28.84 3.52
C LEU A 399 2.63 27.82 4.63
N LEU A 400 3.01 28.10 5.88
CA LEU A 400 2.58 27.33 7.06
C LEU A 400 1.04 27.31 7.19
N GLY A 401 0.39 28.46 6.94
CA GLY A 401 -1.07 28.56 6.90
C GLY A 401 -1.71 27.62 5.88
N SER A 402 -1.05 27.40 4.74
CA SER A 402 -1.54 26.49 3.69
C SER A 402 -1.47 25.01 4.07
N PHE A 403 -0.66 24.64 5.07
CA PHE A 403 -0.57 23.26 5.58
C PHE A 403 -1.49 22.97 6.77
N ILE A 404 -2.16 23.99 7.35
CA ILE A 404 -3.13 23.79 8.43
C ILE A 404 -4.23 22.78 8.07
N PRO A 405 -4.80 22.77 6.84
CA PRO A 405 -5.78 21.75 6.46
C PRO A 405 -5.25 20.32 6.56
N LEU A 406 -3.95 20.09 6.26
CA LEU A 406 -3.33 18.77 6.41
C LEU A 406 -3.23 18.39 7.89
N LEU A 407 -3.04 19.35 8.79
CA LEU A 407 -3.01 19.10 10.24
C LEU A 407 -4.41 18.85 10.84
N SER A 408 -5.48 19.12 10.08
CA SER A 408 -6.87 18.93 10.51
C SER A 408 -7.51 17.64 9.98
N THR A 409 -6.74 16.78 9.31
CA THR A 409 -7.23 15.51 8.76
C THR A 409 -7.12 14.38 9.78
N ASP A 410 -8.06 13.44 9.75
CA ASP A 410 -8.02 12.22 10.54
C ASP A 410 -7.09 11.15 9.92
N LEU A 411 -6.63 11.36 8.68
CA LEU A 411 -5.67 10.47 8.02
C LEU A 411 -4.26 10.69 8.59
N ALA A 412 -3.79 9.75 9.43
CA ALA A 412 -2.50 9.83 10.11
C ALA A 412 -1.31 10.09 9.17
N ASN A 413 -1.30 9.54 7.95
CA ASN A 413 -0.24 9.78 6.97
C ASN A 413 -0.26 11.23 6.45
N THR A 414 -1.43 11.74 6.09
CA THR A 414 -1.58 13.13 5.61
C THR A 414 -1.27 14.14 6.71
N TRP A 415 -1.74 13.86 7.93
CA TRP A 415 -1.40 14.65 9.11
C TRP A 415 0.11 14.69 9.34
N GLY A 416 0.76 13.53 9.24
CA GLY A 416 2.20 13.42 9.42
C GLY A 416 2.99 14.21 8.39
N LEU A 417 2.62 14.11 7.12
CA LEU A 417 3.23 14.92 6.06
C LEU A 417 3.12 16.42 6.35
N GLY A 418 1.96 16.90 6.80
CA GLY A 418 1.75 18.29 7.18
C GLY A 418 2.64 18.75 8.34
N MET A 419 2.81 17.90 9.35
CA MET A 419 3.70 18.15 10.50
C MET A 419 5.16 18.27 10.04
N TYR A 420 5.64 17.30 9.26
CA TYR A 420 7.03 17.29 8.77
C TYR A 420 7.35 18.51 7.91
N ILE A 421 6.47 18.88 6.97
CA ILE A 421 6.69 20.05 6.12
C ILE A 421 6.72 21.33 6.95
N SER A 422 5.78 21.48 7.89
CA SER A 422 5.71 22.67 8.74
C SER A 422 6.97 22.85 9.58
N GLU A 423 7.46 21.77 10.18
CA GLU A 423 8.70 21.77 10.93
C GLU A 423 9.92 22.12 10.06
N ALA A 424 10.05 21.49 8.90
CA ALA A 424 11.18 21.71 7.99
C ALA A 424 11.31 23.18 7.62
N LEU A 425 10.19 23.85 7.32
CA LEU A 425 10.14 25.27 6.98
C LEU A 425 10.57 26.17 8.13
N ILE A 426 10.16 25.84 9.36
CA ILE A 426 10.57 26.58 10.55
C ILE A 426 12.09 26.47 10.73
N ILE A 427 12.64 25.25 10.56
CA ILE A 427 14.07 25.00 10.65
C ILE A 427 14.82 25.72 9.52
N ASP A 428 14.34 25.68 8.28
CA ASP A 428 14.94 26.35 7.14
C ASP A 428 15.05 27.86 7.35
N VAL A 429 13.98 28.51 7.83
CA VAL A 429 13.97 29.96 8.07
C VAL A 429 14.86 30.33 9.24
N PHE A 430 14.80 29.55 10.33
CA PHE A 430 15.69 29.73 11.46
C PHE A 430 17.14 29.60 11.03
N ALA A 431 17.46 28.59 10.23
CA ALA A 431 18.79 28.36 9.71
C ALA A 431 19.24 29.50 8.77
N ALA A 432 18.37 29.96 7.88
CA ALA A 432 18.63 31.05 6.97
C ALA A 432 18.90 32.38 7.70
N PHE A 433 18.21 32.68 8.80
CA PHE A 433 18.46 33.93 9.53
C PHE A 433 19.67 33.88 10.47
N THR A 434 20.06 32.70 10.93
CA THR A 434 21.13 32.54 11.93
C THR A 434 22.42 31.99 11.31
N PHE A 435 22.38 30.77 10.76
CA PHE A 435 23.55 30.08 10.24
C PHE A 435 24.07 30.71 8.95
N LEU A 436 23.19 31.14 8.04
CA LEU A 436 23.62 31.68 6.74
C LEU A 436 24.49 32.94 6.88
N PRO A 437 24.12 34.00 7.63
CA PRO A 437 25.02 35.14 7.83
C PRO A 437 26.37 34.74 8.44
N ILE A 438 26.38 33.80 9.39
CA ILE A 438 27.61 33.31 10.02
C ILE A 438 28.51 32.60 9.00
N LEU A 439 27.93 31.71 8.19
CA LEU A 439 28.63 30.96 7.15
C LEU A 439 29.20 31.89 6.07
N ILE A 440 28.42 32.88 5.64
CA ILE A 440 28.87 33.88 4.68
C ILE A 440 30.02 34.72 5.23
N TYR A 441 29.93 35.15 6.50
CA TYR A 441 31.01 35.90 7.14
C TYR A 441 32.30 35.06 7.27
N TRP A 442 32.17 33.77 7.56
CA TRP A 442 33.30 32.87 7.74
C TRP A 442 33.97 32.48 6.42
N MET A 443 33.19 32.08 5.41
CA MET A 443 33.71 31.67 4.09
C MET A 443 34.11 32.84 3.20
N LYS A 444 33.62 34.06 3.49
CA LYS A 444 33.88 35.29 2.73
C LYS A 444 33.77 35.09 1.22
N PRO A 445 32.61 34.65 0.70
CA PRO A 445 32.42 34.40 -0.71
C PRO A 445 32.74 35.65 -1.54
N GLY A 446 33.57 35.47 -2.57
CA GLY A 446 33.98 36.57 -3.46
C GLY A 446 32.80 37.29 -4.11
N TYR A 447 31.66 36.61 -4.32
CA TYR A 447 30.44 37.20 -4.88
C TYR A 447 29.89 38.38 -4.05
N ILE A 448 29.98 38.28 -2.72
CA ILE A 448 29.46 39.27 -1.78
C ILE A 448 30.54 40.30 -1.45
N PHE A 449 31.75 39.83 -1.16
CA PHE A 449 32.83 40.68 -0.63
C PHE A 449 33.71 41.35 -1.70
N LYS A 450 33.75 40.87 -2.95
CA LYS A 450 34.40 41.62 -4.05
C LYS A 450 33.46 42.71 -4.55
N VAL A 451 33.54 43.87 -3.92
CA VAL A 451 33.10 45.11 -4.54
C VAL A 451 34.15 45.45 -5.60
N ASN A 452 33.82 45.26 -6.88
CA ASN A 452 34.67 45.77 -7.96
C ASN A 452 34.88 47.27 -7.70
N LYS A 453 36.14 47.69 -7.58
CA LYS A 453 36.54 49.10 -7.63
C LYS A 453 36.20 49.70 -8.98
#